data_AF-A0A0C3EL24-F1
#
_entry.id   AF-A0A0C3EL24-F1
#
_cell.length_a   1.000
_cell.length_b   1.000
_cell.length_c   1.000
_cell.angle_alpha   90.00
_cell.angle_beta   90.00
_cell.angle_gamma   90.00
#
_symmetry.space_group_name_H-M   'P 1'
#
loop_
_entity.id
_entity.type
_entity.pdbx_description
1 polymer ?
#
loop_
_entity_poly.entity_id
_entity_poly.type
_entity_poly.pdbx_seq_one_letter_code
_entity_poly.pdbx_strand_id
1 'polypeptide(L)'
;MTDEDKFPKVVSSPHYHIWTDALHARALAHQAQNKWDRGTYVRWAITTSWTVLEMACEEALQTNGIGRRFRENLDRAVAQLGLVRIDWGSGTWQKIAELLRIRRELVHINPSQAALFMETNTAETAIMTIRDAIKDIYARAGKIGPPWVEDDYDRGWDKEQGSGAHLTAIHAGADPDSPDVIKIGYVYKDREFISSVCPPDTDPESKLTDLIQSVRVPISRVRAYRGQTLIVDRELPMRGT
;
A
#
# COMPACT_ATOMS: atom_id res chain seq x y z
N MET A 1 8.43 20.00 6.11
CA MET A 1 9.24 19.17 7.01
C MET A 1 9.04 19.68 8.42
N THR A 2 8.16 19.03 9.16
CA THR A 2 8.08 19.17 10.62
C THR A 2 9.27 18.41 11.23
N ASP A 3 9.75 18.82 12.40
CA ASP A 3 10.96 18.25 13.04
C ASP A 3 10.86 16.76 13.40
N GLU A 4 9.70 16.12 13.24
CA GLU A 4 9.46 14.68 13.49
C GLU A 4 10.14 13.76 12.45
N ASP A 5 10.52 14.28 11.27
CA ASP A 5 11.17 13.50 10.20
C ASP A 5 12.64 13.13 10.47
N LYS A 6 13.25 13.59 11.58
CA LYS A 6 14.70 13.49 11.82
C LYS A 6 15.15 12.30 12.67
N PHE A 7 14.25 11.56 13.31
CA PHE A 7 14.61 10.43 14.17
C PHE A 7 14.01 9.11 13.67
N PRO A 8 14.80 8.02 13.61
CA PRO A 8 14.26 6.72 13.24
C PRO A 8 13.20 6.28 14.25
N LYS A 9 12.06 5.79 13.74
CA LYS A 9 11.01 5.20 14.58
C LYS A 9 11.59 4.04 15.37
N VAL A 10 11.52 4.13 16.70
CA VAL A 10 11.95 3.03 17.58
C VAL A 10 10.77 2.11 17.81
N VAL A 11 10.77 0.97 17.13
CA VAL A 11 9.74 -0.07 17.31
C VAL A 11 9.97 -0.75 18.66
N SER A 12 9.13 -0.42 19.64
CA SER A 12 9.25 -0.87 21.03
C SER A 12 8.37 -2.07 21.38
N SER A 13 7.44 -2.47 20.51
CA SER A 13 6.56 -3.62 20.73
C SER A 13 6.14 -4.29 19.41
N PRO A 14 5.71 -5.57 19.46
CA PRO A 14 5.12 -6.24 18.31
C PRO A 14 3.88 -5.51 17.76
N HIS A 15 3.04 -4.94 18.64
CA HIS A 15 1.86 -4.16 18.23
C HIS A 15 2.26 -2.95 17.39
N TYR A 16 3.30 -2.23 17.82
CA TYR A 16 3.75 -1.05 17.09
C TYR A 16 4.32 -1.44 15.72
N HIS A 17 5.08 -2.53 15.63
CA HIS A 17 5.59 -3.03 14.34
C HIS A 17 4.44 -3.31 13.37
N ILE A 18 3.44 -4.07 13.81
CA ILE A 18 2.30 -4.46 12.98
C ILE A 18 1.43 -3.23 12.65
N TRP A 19 1.35 -2.25 13.57
CA TRP A 19 0.70 -0.96 13.29
C TRP A 19 1.42 -0.22 12.16
N THR A 20 2.75 -0.13 12.20
CA THR A 20 3.51 0.49 11.10
C THR A 20 3.36 -0.26 9.79
N ASP A 21 3.26 -1.59 9.80
CA ASP A 21 2.97 -2.38 8.59
C ASP A 21 1.60 -2.01 7.99
N ALA A 22 0.58 -1.79 8.84
CA ALA A 22 -0.74 -1.35 8.39
C ALA A 22 -0.74 0.08 7.82
N LEU A 23 0.00 0.99 8.45
CA LEU A 23 0.18 2.37 7.95
C LEU A 23 0.93 2.38 6.62
N HIS A 24 1.96 1.55 6.49
CA HIS A 24 2.71 1.36 5.25
C HIS A 24 1.79 0.87 4.13
N ALA A 25 1.02 -0.19 4.38
CA ALA A 25 0.03 -0.69 3.42
C ALA A 25 -0.98 0.40 3.00
N ARG A 26 -1.46 1.22 3.93
CA ARG A 26 -2.33 2.36 3.60
C ARG A 26 -1.62 3.38 2.70
N ALA A 27 -0.38 3.75 3.01
CA ALA A 27 0.40 4.67 2.17
C ALA A 27 0.61 4.10 0.75
N LEU A 28 0.93 2.80 0.65
CA LEU A 28 1.07 2.13 -0.64
C LEU A 28 -0.24 2.12 -1.43
N ALA A 29 -1.39 1.98 -0.77
CA ALA A 29 -2.70 2.04 -1.42
C ALA A 29 -2.92 3.39 -2.14
N HIS A 30 -2.50 4.51 -1.54
CA HIS A 30 -2.57 5.83 -2.16
C HIS A 30 -1.57 6.02 -3.30
N GLN A 31 -0.41 5.40 -3.20
CA GLN A 31 0.65 5.51 -4.21
C GLN A 31 0.42 4.58 -5.41
N ALA A 32 -0.36 3.52 -5.23
CA ALA A 32 -0.66 2.54 -6.26
C ALA A 32 -1.34 3.17 -7.47
N GLN A 33 -0.72 3.04 -8.63
CA GLN A 33 -1.19 3.63 -9.89
C GLN A 33 -2.39 2.92 -10.49
N ASN A 34 -2.85 1.89 -9.81
CA ASN A 34 -3.56 0.82 -10.44
C ASN A 34 -4.60 0.20 -9.49
N LYS A 35 -5.43 -0.73 -9.97
CA LYS A 35 -6.56 -1.21 -9.16
C LYS A 35 -6.20 -2.46 -8.36
N TRP A 36 -5.38 -3.33 -8.91
CA TRP A 36 -5.00 -4.58 -8.27
C TRP A 36 -4.05 -4.35 -7.09
N ASP A 37 -2.96 -3.60 -7.26
CA ASP A 37 -2.06 -3.30 -6.14
C ASP A 37 -2.77 -2.43 -5.11
N ARG A 38 -3.53 -1.42 -5.53
CA ARG A 38 -4.36 -0.63 -4.60
C ARG A 38 -5.28 -1.51 -3.77
N GLY A 39 -6.07 -2.37 -4.42
CA GLY A 39 -6.96 -3.29 -3.73
C GLY A 39 -6.20 -4.23 -2.79
N THR A 40 -5.02 -4.70 -3.21
CA THR A 40 -4.13 -5.54 -2.40
C THR A 40 -3.66 -4.82 -1.16
N TYR A 41 -3.18 -3.58 -1.29
CA TYR A 41 -2.72 -2.75 -0.18
C TYR A 41 -3.85 -2.33 0.75
N VAL A 42 -5.06 -2.06 0.23
CA VAL A 42 -6.25 -1.83 1.06
C VAL A 42 -6.59 -3.07 1.89
N ARG A 43 -6.64 -4.26 1.27
CA ARG A 43 -6.88 -5.52 2.01
C ARG A 43 -5.81 -5.75 3.08
N TRP A 44 -4.55 -5.52 2.73
CA TRP A 44 -3.42 -5.68 3.64
C TRP A 44 -3.51 -4.72 4.83
N ALA A 45 -3.86 -3.44 4.60
CA ALA A 45 -4.07 -2.48 5.68
C ALA A 45 -5.19 -2.93 6.63
N ILE A 46 -6.33 -3.40 6.09
CA ILE A 46 -7.48 -3.87 6.88
C ILE A 46 -7.12 -5.10 7.72
N THR A 47 -6.51 -6.12 7.13
CA THR A 47 -6.21 -7.36 7.86
C THR A 47 -5.15 -7.14 8.93
N THR A 48 -4.12 -6.35 8.63
CA THR A 48 -3.00 -6.06 9.54
C THR A 48 -3.43 -5.18 10.70
N SER A 49 -4.14 -4.07 10.44
CA SER A 49 -4.67 -3.22 11.51
C SER A 49 -5.68 -3.96 12.38
N TRP A 50 -6.49 -4.86 11.81
CA TRP A 50 -7.40 -5.69 12.61
C TRP A 50 -6.65 -6.61 13.58
N THR A 51 -5.52 -7.19 13.15
CA THR A 51 -4.66 -7.94 14.06
C THR A 51 -4.12 -7.07 15.19
N VAL A 52 -3.74 -5.81 14.92
CA VAL A 52 -3.36 -4.86 15.98
C VAL A 52 -4.50 -4.63 16.97
N LEU A 53 -5.74 -4.47 16.49
CA LEU A 53 -6.92 -4.33 17.36
C LEU A 53 -7.09 -5.54 18.28
N GLU A 54 -6.99 -6.76 17.74
CA GLU A 54 -7.10 -8.00 18.51
C GLU A 54 -6.05 -8.04 19.64
N MET A 55 -4.79 -7.75 19.30
CA MET A 55 -3.69 -7.73 20.25
C MET A 55 -3.82 -6.62 21.30
N ALA A 56 -4.29 -5.44 20.90
CA ALA A 56 -4.52 -4.31 21.79
C ALA A 56 -5.67 -4.57 22.78
N CYS A 57 -6.75 -5.21 22.34
CA CYS A 57 -7.82 -5.65 23.23
C CYS A 57 -7.33 -6.69 24.24
N GLU A 58 -6.53 -7.67 23.80
CA GLU A 58 -5.95 -8.69 24.67
C GLU A 58 -5.03 -8.09 25.73
N GLU A 59 -4.17 -7.14 25.34
CA GLU A 59 -3.30 -6.41 26.24
C GLU A 59 -4.07 -5.51 27.22
N ALA A 60 -5.04 -4.75 26.73
CA ALA A 60 -5.87 -3.85 27.54
C ALA A 60 -6.65 -4.64 28.61
N LEU A 61 -7.25 -5.77 28.22
CA LEU A 61 -8.07 -6.60 29.11
C LEU A 61 -7.29 -7.72 29.82
N GLN A 62 -5.96 -7.82 29.62
CA GLN A 62 -5.10 -8.86 30.20
C GLN A 62 -5.63 -10.28 29.96
N THR A 63 -6.07 -10.55 28.74
CA THR A 63 -6.68 -11.81 28.33
C THR A 63 -6.05 -12.32 27.04
N ASN A 64 -6.44 -13.50 26.57
CA ASN A 64 -5.98 -14.08 25.33
C ASN A 64 -7.14 -14.73 24.55
N GLY A 65 -6.92 -14.96 23.26
CA GLY A 65 -7.87 -15.68 22.41
C GLY A 65 -9.10 -14.86 22.01
N ILE A 66 -9.01 -13.53 21.99
CA ILE A 66 -10.11 -12.66 21.55
C ILE A 66 -10.38 -12.87 20.05
N GLY A 67 -9.36 -13.07 19.22
CA GLY A 67 -9.51 -13.04 17.75
C GLY A 67 -10.57 -14.01 17.17
N ARG A 68 -10.72 -15.21 17.73
CA ARG A 68 -11.79 -16.15 17.29
C ARG A 68 -13.11 -15.72 17.91
N ARG A 69 -14.17 -15.52 17.11
CA ARG A 69 -15.47 -15.02 17.63
C ARG A 69 -15.26 -13.69 18.39
N PHE A 70 -14.57 -12.76 17.72
CA PHE A 70 -14.11 -11.48 18.27
C PHE A 70 -15.13 -10.79 19.17
N ARG A 71 -16.35 -10.58 18.66
CA ARG A 71 -17.42 -9.89 19.39
C ARG A 71 -17.78 -10.61 20.68
N GLU A 72 -18.04 -11.92 20.60
CA GLU A 72 -18.46 -12.71 21.75
C GLU A 72 -17.35 -12.84 22.81
N ASN A 73 -16.11 -12.97 22.38
CA ASN A 73 -14.98 -13.10 23.29
C ASN A 73 -14.60 -11.76 23.93
N LEU A 74 -14.69 -10.66 23.18
CA LEU A 74 -14.47 -9.33 23.72
C LEU A 74 -15.54 -8.95 24.75
N ASP A 75 -16.83 -9.15 24.44
CA ASP A 75 -17.92 -8.91 25.40
C ASP A 75 -17.74 -9.73 26.68
N ARG A 76 -17.28 -10.98 26.56
CA ARG A 76 -16.99 -11.85 27.70
C ARG A 76 -15.82 -11.32 28.54
N ALA A 77 -14.72 -10.93 27.91
CA ALA A 77 -13.56 -10.38 28.61
C ALA A 77 -13.89 -9.09 29.36
N VAL A 78 -14.64 -8.19 28.72
CA VAL A 78 -15.16 -6.95 29.34
C VAL A 78 -16.06 -7.27 30.54
N ALA A 79 -16.97 -8.23 30.40
CA ALA A 79 -17.87 -8.63 31.50
C ALA A 79 -17.13 -9.30 32.68
N GLN A 80 -16.11 -10.11 32.41
CA GLN A 80 -15.29 -10.76 33.44
C GLN A 80 -14.56 -9.76 34.34
N LEU A 81 -14.20 -8.59 33.79
CA LEU A 81 -13.57 -7.49 34.52
C LEU A 81 -14.59 -6.52 35.14
N GLY A 82 -15.90 -6.78 35.00
CA GLY A 82 -16.95 -5.89 35.51
C GLY A 82 -17.00 -4.53 34.81
N LEU A 83 -16.46 -4.42 33.60
CA LEU A 83 -16.39 -3.17 32.84
C LEU A 83 -17.71 -2.85 32.14
N VAL A 84 -17.89 -1.59 31.76
CA VAL A 84 -19.07 -1.14 31.00
C VAL A 84 -19.13 -1.88 29.66
N ARG A 85 -20.28 -2.51 29.41
CA ARG A 85 -20.55 -3.26 28.19
C ARG A 85 -20.29 -2.43 26.93
N ILE A 86 -19.76 -3.09 25.91
CA ILE A 86 -19.58 -2.51 24.58
C ILE A 86 -20.95 -2.38 23.90
N ASP A 87 -21.26 -1.18 23.41
CA ASP A 87 -22.42 -0.94 22.55
C ASP A 87 -22.04 -1.13 21.09
N TRP A 88 -22.43 -2.27 20.52
CA TRP A 88 -22.22 -2.60 19.11
C TRP A 88 -23.24 -1.93 18.17
N GLY A 89 -24.27 -1.25 18.70
CA GLY A 89 -25.34 -0.61 17.94
C GLY A 89 -25.06 0.85 17.58
N SER A 90 -24.08 1.49 18.23
CA SER A 90 -23.74 2.90 17.98
C SER A 90 -22.23 3.18 18.11
N GLY A 91 -21.82 4.38 17.66
CA GLY A 91 -20.48 4.91 17.90
C GLY A 91 -19.33 4.09 17.29
N THR A 92 -18.18 4.09 17.96
CA THR A 92 -16.94 3.43 17.49
C THR A 92 -17.14 1.94 17.24
N TRP A 93 -17.86 1.24 18.12
CA TRP A 93 -18.02 -0.21 18.03
C TRP A 93 -19.04 -0.64 16.98
N GLN A 94 -19.99 0.22 16.60
CA GLN A 94 -20.78 0.02 15.38
C GLN A 94 -19.90 0.07 14.12
N LYS A 95 -18.96 1.01 14.04
CA LYS A 95 -18.01 1.08 12.92
C LYS A 95 -17.09 -0.14 12.88
N ILE A 96 -16.67 -0.65 14.05
CA ILE A 96 -15.92 -1.91 14.14
C ILE A 96 -16.77 -3.10 13.68
N ALA A 97 -18.05 -3.15 14.02
CA ALA A 97 -18.95 -4.21 13.55
C ALA A 97 -19.06 -4.21 12.01
N GLU A 98 -19.12 -3.03 11.40
CA GLU A 98 -19.14 -2.91 9.94
C GLU A 98 -17.78 -3.28 9.32
N LEU A 99 -16.66 -2.85 9.92
CA LEU A 99 -15.33 -3.24 9.46
C LEU A 99 -15.11 -4.76 9.57
N LEU A 100 -15.66 -5.41 10.61
CA LEU A 100 -15.64 -6.86 10.74
C LEU A 100 -16.40 -7.55 9.59
N ARG A 101 -17.51 -6.97 9.13
CA ARG A 101 -18.25 -7.48 7.95
C ARG A 101 -17.39 -7.41 6.70
N ILE A 102 -16.72 -6.28 6.47
CA ILE A 102 -15.79 -6.09 5.36
C ILE A 102 -14.64 -7.11 5.45
N ARG A 103 -13.99 -7.24 6.62
CA ARG A 103 -12.90 -8.20 6.82
C ARG A 103 -13.33 -9.63 6.56
N ARG A 104 -14.54 -10.02 6.97
CA ARG A 104 -15.07 -11.37 6.68
C ARG A 104 -15.14 -11.63 5.19
N GLU A 105 -15.58 -10.66 4.38
CA GLU A 105 -15.58 -10.80 2.92
C GLU A 105 -14.17 -11.04 2.35
N LEU A 106 -13.11 -10.58 3.02
CA LEU A 106 -11.72 -10.75 2.58
C LEU A 106 -11.09 -12.09 2.93
N VAL A 107 -11.46 -12.67 4.06
CA VAL A 107 -10.80 -13.86 4.62
C VAL A 107 -11.56 -15.17 4.36
N HIS A 108 -12.73 -15.10 3.73
CA HIS A 108 -13.52 -16.26 3.34
C HIS A 108 -13.28 -16.67 1.88
N ILE A 109 -13.56 -17.95 1.56
CA ILE A 109 -13.14 -18.63 0.33
C ILE A 109 -13.69 -18.02 -0.98
N ASN A 110 -14.78 -17.27 -0.91
CA ASN A 110 -15.44 -16.67 -2.07
C ASN A 110 -15.66 -15.15 -1.85
N PRO A 111 -14.59 -14.33 -1.89
CA PRO A 111 -14.74 -12.88 -1.82
C PRO A 111 -15.55 -12.38 -3.02
N SER A 112 -16.36 -11.34 -2.82
CA SER A 112 -16.98 -10.64 -3.95
C SER A 112 -15.88 -9.98 -4.79
N GLN A 113 -16.10 -9.85 -6.10
CA GLN A 113 -15.15 -9.11 -6.97
C GLN A 113 -14.95 -7.67 -6.49
N ALA A 114 -15.99 -7.03 -5.96
CA ALA A 114 -15.88 -5.68 -5.37
C ALA A 114 -14.93 -5.64 -4.15
N ALA A 115 -14.94 -6.68 -3.32
CA ALA A 115 -14.02 -6.80 -2.18
C ALA A 115 -12.54 -6.98 -2.60
N LEU A 116 -12.28 -7.38 -3.84
CA LEU A 116 -10.92 -7.47 -4.40
C LEU A 116 -10.38 -6.14 -4.91
N PHE A 117 -11.22 -5.12 -5.10
CA PHE A 117 -10.83 -3.84 -5.70
C PHE A 117 -11.40 -2.66 -4.91
N MET A 118 -11.23 -2.69 -3.58
CA MET A 118 -11.66 -1.60 -2.71
C MET A 118 -10.84 -0.33 -2.93
N GLU A 119 -11.50 0.81 -2.75
CA GLU A 119 -10.87 2.12 -2.85
C GLU A 119 -10.02 2.47 -1.61
N THR A 120 -9.07 3.37 -1.80
CA THR A 120 -8.13 3.82 -0.77
C THR A 120 -8.81 4.34 0.49
N ASN A 121 -9.96 5.01 0.34
CA ASN A 121 -10.74 5.54 1.46
C ASN A 121 -11.18 4.44 2.46
N THR A 122 -11.30 3.19 2.02
CA THR A 122 -11.61 2.08 2.92
C THR A 122 -10.44 1.78 3.87
N ALA A 123 -9.19 1.88 3.39
CA ALA A 123 -8.01 1.73 4.24
C ALA A 123 -7.91 2.87 5.27
N GLU A 124 -8.16 4.12 4.84
CA GLU A 124 -8.21 5.28 5.76
C GLU A 124 -9.25 5.08 6.87
N THR A 125 -10.46 4.73 6.46
CA THR A 125 -11.57 4.49 7.40
C THR A 125 -11.23 3.36 8.37
N ALA A 126 -10.58 2.29 7.89
CA ALA A 126 -10.16 1.18 8.74
C ALA A 126 -9.12 1.61 9.79
N ILE A 127 -8.07 2.33 9.38
CA ILE A 127 -7.03 2.84 10.29
C ILE A 127 -7.63 3.75 11.35
N MET A 128 -8.44 4.74 10.95
CA MET A 128 -9.10 5.65 11.89
C MET A 128 -10.02 4.90 12.86
N THR A 129 -10.86 4.00 12.35
CA THR A 129 -11.82 3.25 13.17
C THR A 129 -11.12 2.34 14.18
N ILE A 130 -10.03 1.68 13.78
CA ILE A 130 -9.25 0.82 14.66
C ILE A 130 -8.49 1.63 15.70
N ARG A 131 -7.89 2.76 15.30
CA ARG A 131 -7.26 3.71 16.23
C ARG A 131 -8.24 4.13 17.33
N ASP A 132 -9.45 4.53 16.95
CA ASP A 132 -10.49 4.95 17.90
C ASP A 132 -10.91 3.79 18.82
N ALA A 133 -11.02 2.57 18.31
CA ALA A 133 -11.39 1.40 19.10
C ALA A 133 -10.29 0.98 20.10
N ILE A 134 -9.02 1.09 19.70
CA ILE A 134 -7.88 0.87 20.60
C ILE A 134 -7.91 1.89 21.74
N LYS A 135 -8.12 3.18 21.44
CA LYS A 135 -8.24 4.21 22.48
C LYS A 135 -9.40 3.93 23.43
N ASP A 136 -10.56 3.58 22.89
CA ASP A 136 -11.76 3.29 23.69
C ASP A 136 -11.57 2.06 24.60
N ILE A 137 -10.97 0.95 24.12
CA ILE A 137 -10.78 -0.24 24.96
C ILE A 137 -9.78 0.00 26.10
N TYR A 138 -8.72 0.77 25.84
CA TYR A 138 -7.77 1.17 26.88
C TYR A 138 -8.42 2.08 27.93
N ALA A 139 -9.21 3.06 27.48
CA ALA A 139 -9.95 3.94 28.37
C ALA A 139 -10.95 3.17 29.26
N ARG A 140 -11.68 2.20 28.68
CA ARG A 140 -12.58 1.31 29.44
C ARG A 140 -11.84 0.47 30.48
N ALA A 141 -10.65 -0.02 30.15
CA ALA A 141 -9.81 -0.78 31.06
C ALA A 141 -9.12 0.09 32.12
N GLY A 142 -9.32 1.42 32.11
CA GLY A 142 -8.66 2.35 33.04
C GLY A 142 -7.15 2.45 32.82
N LYS A 143 -6.68 2.15 31.60
CA LYS A 143 -5.26 2.15 31.22
C LYS A 143 -4.93 3.33 30.34
N ILE A 144 -3.66 3.76 30.39
CA ILE A 144 -3.13 4.73 29.44
C ILE A 144 -2.95 4.01 28.09
N GLY A 145 -3.55 4.55 27.04
CA GLY A 145 -3.40 4.03 25.68
C GLY A 145 -1.95 4.12 25.19
N PRO A 146 -1.50 3.19 24.35
CA PRO A 146 -0.14 3.21 23.86
C PRO A 146 0.10 4.45 22.97
N PRO A 147 1.20 5.20 23.17
CA PRO A 147 1.44 6.43 22.41
C PRO A 147 1.61 6.20 20.92
N TRP A 148 2.06 5.00 20.52
CA TRP A 148 2.24 4.63 19.11
C TRP A 148 0.92 4.58 18.33
N VAL A 149 -0.24 4.52 18.98
CA VAL A 149 -1.54 4.51 18.28
C VAL A 149 -1.81 5.84 17.56
N GLU A 150 -1.18 6.91 18.02
CA GLU A 150 -1.23 8.24 17.41
C GLU A 150 -0.27 8.39 16.23
N ASP A 151 0.65 7.44 16.05
CA ASP A 151 1.46 7.40 14.85
C ASP A 151 0.53 7.18 13.64
N ASP A 152 0.65 8.10 12.70
CA ASP A 152 -0.13 8.13 11.47
C ASP A 152 0.77 8.30 10.24
N TYR A 153 2.08 8.29 10.42
CA TYR A 153 3.00 8.63 9.36
C TYR A 153 3.64 7.38 8.76
N ASP A 154 3.49 7.16 7.46
CA ASP A 154 4.38 6.26 6.72
C ASP A 154 4.57 6.85 5.31
N ARG A 155 5.81 6.85 4.83
CA ARG A 155 6.16 7.44 3.53
C ARG A 155 5.85 6.50 2.36
N GLY A 156 5.45 5.25 2.62
CA GLY A 156 5.28 4.24 1.58
C GLY A 156 6.56 4.05 0.78
N TRP A 157 6.46 4.11 -0.55
CA TRP A 157 7.59 4.06 -1.47
C TRP A 157 8.37 5.39 -1.57
N ASP A 158 7.90 6.48 -0.96
CA ASP A 158 8.54 7.79 -1.09
C ASP A 158 9.85 7.81 -0.31
N LYS A 159 10.93 7.50 -1.02
CA LYS A 159 12.27 7.97 -0.67
C LYS A 159 12.32 9.44 -1.08
N GLU A 160 12.47 10.34 -0.11
CA GLU A 160 12.93 11.71 -0.38
C GLU A 160 14.07 11.66 -1.41
N GLN A 161 13.87 12.34 -2.54
CA GLN A 161 14.90 12.64 -3.54
C GLN A 161 15.82 11.48 -3.93
N GLY A 162 15.25 10.34 -4.31
CA GLY A 162 15.93 9.44 -5.24
C GLY A 162 15.86 10.03 -6.65
N SER A 163 16.82 10.86 -7.05
CA SER A 163 17.06 11.14 -8.47
C SER A 163 17.36 9.80 -9.15
N GLY A 164 16.35 9.19 -9.77
CA GLY A 164 16.59 8.13 -10.74
C GLY A 164 17.40 8.75 -11.87
N ALA A 165 18.68 8.41 -11.98
CA ALA A 165 19.47 8.78 -13.14
C ALA A 165 18.89 8.03 -14.35
N HIS A 166 18.09 8.72 -15.16
CA HIS A 166 17.60 8.21 -16.43
C HIS A 166 18.75 8.33 -17.44
N LEU A 167 19.58 7.29 -17.51
CA LEU A 167 20.71 7.23 -18.43
C LEU A 167 20.23 6.74 -19.80
N THR A 168 20.62 7.46 -20.85
CA THR A 168 20.46 7.02 -22.23
C THR A 168 21.71 6.27 -22.69
N ALA A 169 21.57 5.02 -23.09
CA ALA A 169 22.65 4.23 -23.66
C ALA A 169 22.76 4.48 -25.18
N ILE A 170 23.93 4.93 -25.65
CA ILE A 170 24.22 5.06 -27.08
C ILE A 170 25.01 3.82 -27.51
N HIS A 171 24.43 3.00 -28.38
CA HIS A 171 25.07 1.77 -28.85
C HIS A 171 26.09 2.05 -29.96
N ALA A 172 27.11 1.20 -30.06
CA ALA A 172 28.13 1.31 -31.11
C ALA A 172 27.48 1.29 -32.51
N GLY A 173 27.90 2.22 -33.37
CA GLY A 173 27.33 2.39 -34.71
C GLY A 173 26.06 3.23 -34.77
N ALA A 174 25.56 3.73 -33.63
CA ALA A 174 24.44 4.66 -33.60
C ALA A 174 24.94 6.12 -33.63
N ASP A 175 24.36 6.92 -34.52
CA ASP A 175 24.49 8.37 -34.52
C ASP A 175 23.17 8.97 -34.01
N PRO A 176 23.13 9.60 -32.83
CA PRO A 176 21.91 10.18 -32.25
C PRO A 176 21.20 11.20 -33.14
N ASP A 177 21.94 11.85 -34.04
CA ASP A 177 21.45 12.89 -34.94
C ASP A 177 21.03 12.35 -36.31
N SER A 178 21.28 11.06 -36.58
CA SER A 178 20.86 10.42 -37.83
C SER A 178 19.33 10.30 -37.91
N PRO A 179 18.72 10.61 -39.07
CA PRO A 179 17.27 10.48 -39.27
C PRO A 179 16.80 9.02 -39.22
N ASP A 180 17.69 8.06 -39.41
CA ASP A 180 17.35 6.63 -39.46
C ASP A 180 17.65 5.88 -38.14
N VAL A 181 18.20 6.57 -37.13
CA VAL A 181 18.55 5.96 -35.84
C VAL A 181 17.30 5.44 -35.12
N ILE A 182 17.42 4.30 -34.43
CA ILE A 182 16.33 3.75 -33.64
C ILE A 182 16.44 4.24 -32.20
N LYS A 183 15.42 4.94 -31.69
CA LYS A 183 15.36 5.39 -30.29
C LYS A 183 14.32 4.59 -29.54
N ILE A 184 14.69 4.02 -28.39
CA ILE A 184 13.80 3.25 -27.54
C ILE A 184 13.55 4.04 -26.26
N GLY A 185 12.29 4.31 -25.96
CA GLY A 185 11.88 5.10 -24.82
C GLY A 185 10.78 4.43 -24.00
N TYR A 186 10.57 4.98 -22.81
CA TYR A 186 9.48 4.61 -21.91
C TYR A 186 8.86 5.83 -21.27
N VAL A 187 7.62 5.69 -20.82
CA VAL A 187 6.90 6.71 -20.07
C VAL A 187 6.84 6.34 -18.60
N TYR A 188 7.34 7.23 -17.73
CA TYR A 188 7.32 7.12 -16.28
C TYR A 188 6.80 8.43 -15.68
N LYS A 189 5.75 8.36 -14.83
CA LYS A 189 5.10 9.55 -14.23
C LYS A 189 4.76 10.63 -15.27
N ASP A 190 4.11 10.21 -16.36
CA ASP A 190 3.70 11.06 -17.50
C ASP A 190 4.83 11.79 -18.22
N ARG A 191 6.08 11.39 -17.98
CA ARG A 191 7.27 11.91 -18.67
C ARG A 191 7.90 10.82 -19.49
N GLU A 192 8.29 11.17 -20.70
CA GLU A 192 8.98 10.27 -21.60
C GLU A 192 10.50 10.36 -21.40
N PHE A 193 11.16 9.20 -21.40
CA PHE A 193 12.59 9.05 -21.27
C PHE A 193 13.13 8.16 -22.38
N ILE A 194 14.22 8.56 -23.02
CA ILE A 194 14.93 7.71 -23.98
C ILE A 194 15.92 6.83 -23.21
N SER A 195 15.70 5.53 -23.29
CA SER A 195 16.54 4.52 -22.66
C SER A 195 17.76 4.18 -23.52
N SER A 196 17.56 4.03 -24.83
CA SER A 196 18.64 3.68 -25.75
C SER A 196 18.50 4.27 -27.14
N VAL A 197 19.66 4.46 -27.77
CA VAL A 197 19.82 4.90 -29.16
C VAL A 197 20.63 3.83 -29.89
N CYS A 198 20.03 3.25 -30.93
CA CYS A 198 20.51 2.06 -31.62
C CYS A 198 20.69 2.32 -33.14
N PRO A 199 21.56 1.57 -33.82
CA PRO A 199 21.75 1.68 -35.27
C PRO A 199 20.46 1.43 -36.09
N PRO A 200 20.36 1.94 -37.33
CA PRO A 200 19.14 1.86 -38.16
C PRO A 200 18.61 0.46 -38.47
N ASP A 201 19.48 -0.55 -38.48
CA ASP A 201 19.18 -1.96 -38.74
C ASP A 201 18.69 -2.72 -37.50
N THR A 202 18.61 -2.06 -36.34
CA THR A 202 18.13 -2.67 -35.11
C THR A 202 16.63 -2.97 -35.18
N ASP A 203 16.24 -4.19 -34.83
CA ASP A 203 14.84 -4.54 -34.58
C ASP A 203 14.32 -3.82 -33.31
N PRO A 204 13.36 -2.88 -33.44
CA PRO A 204 12.82 -2.16 -32.29
C PRO A 204 12.07 -3.08 -31.32
N GLU A 205 11.43 -4.14 -31.80
CA GLU A 205 10.59 -5.03 -30.97
C GLU A 205 11.41 -5.85 -29.98
N SER A 206 12.55 -6.38 -30.43
CA SER A 206 13.52 -7.02 -29.54
C SER A 206 13.96 -6.07 -28.43
N LYS A 207 14.25 -4.80 -28.74
CA LYS A 207 14.72 -3.84 -27.73
C LYS A 207 13.64 -3.35 -26.78
N LEU A 208 12.41 -3.22 -27.26
CA LEU A 208 11.27 -2.94 -26.40
C LEU A 208 11.03 -4.10 -25.43
N THR A 209 11.16 -5.34 -25.89
CA THR A 209 11.07 -6.54 -25.03
C THR A 209 12.16 -6.55 -23.96
N ASP A 210 13.42 -6.32 -24.34
CA ASP A 210 14.55 -6.23 -23.40
C ASP A 210 14.30 -5.14 -22.33
N LEU A 211 13.81 -3.97 -22.76
CA LEU A 211 13.47 -2.87 -21.85
C LEU A 211 12.37 -3.26 -20.87
N ILE A 212 11.27 -3.85 -21.35
CA ILE A 212 10.16 -4.30 -20.50
C ILE A 212 10.63 -5.32 -19.46
N GLN A 213 11.55 -6.22 -19.82
CA GLN A 213 12.06 -7.24 -18.91
C GLN A 213 13.08 -6.71 -17.90
N SER A 214 13.81 -5.64 -18.22
CA SER A 214 14.90 -5.10 -17.41
C SER A 214 14.52 -3.87 -16.57
N VAL A 215 13.42 -3.19 -16.91
CA VAL A 215 12.98 -1.99 -16.23
C VAL A 215 12.55 -2.30 -14.79
N ARG A 216 13.12 -1.56 -13.84
CA ARG A 216 12.86 -1.71 -12.38
C ARG A 216 11.90 -0.67 -11.83
N VAL A 217 11.35 0.17 -12.70
CA VAL A 217 10.40 1.23 -12.36
C VAL A 217 9.09 1.00 -13.11
N PRO A 218 7.94 1.35 -12.53
CA PRO A 218 6.64 1.12 -13.16
C PRO A 218 6.46 2.08 -14.35
N ILE A 219 6.56 1.56 -15.57
CA ILE A 219 6.37 2.34 -16.80
C ILE A 219 4.97 2.11 -17.36
N SER A 220 4.33 3.16 -17.88
CA SER A 220 2.97 3.07 -18.44
C SER A 220 2.98 2.73 -19.93
N ARG A 221 4.04 3.11 -20.64
CA ARG A 221 4.19 2.91 -22.09
C ARG A 221 5.63 2.67 -22.47
N VAL A 222 5.84 1.96 -23.57
CA VAL A 222 7.12 1.94 -24.29
C VAL A 222 6.92 2.44 -25.71
N ARG A 223 7.95 3.11 -26.22
CA ARG A 223 7.93 3.74 -27.54
C ARG A 223 9.19 3.44 -28.30
N ALA A 224 9.07 3.27 -29.61
CA ALA A 224 10.20 3.25 -30.51
C ALA A 224 10.03 4.32 -31.58
N TYR A 225 11.15 4.97 -31.93
CA TYR A 225 11.22 5.97 -32.98
C TYR A 225 12.28 5.58 -33.99
N ARG A 226 12.06 5.96 -35.25
CA ARG A 226 13.10 6.10 -36.26
C ARG A 226 13.36 7.60 -36.46
N GLY A 227 14.52 8.08 -36.06
CA GLY A 227 14.83 9.51 -35.99
C GLY A 227 13.90 10.24 -35.02
N GLN A 228 12.90 10.92 -35.58
CA GLN A 228 11.84 11.63 -34.85
C GLN A 228 10.44 11.03 -35.08
N THR A 229 10.33 10.04 -35.98
CA THR A 229 9.05 9.43 -36.34
C THR A 229 8.77 8.27 -35.38
N LEU A 230 7.62 8.35 -34.70
CA LEU A 230 7.12 7.27 -33.85
C LEU A 230 6.73 6.07 -34.72
N ILE A 231 7.35 4.92 -34.46
CA ILE A 231 7.10 3.67 -35.21
C ILE A 231 6.40 2.60 -34.36
N VAL A 232 6.55 2.67 -33.03
CA VAL A 232 5.83 1.80 -32.09
C VAL A 232 5.40 2.65 -30.90
N ASP A 233 4.12 2.60 -30.55
CA ASP A 233 3.59 3.09 -29.27
C ASP A 233 2.80 1.94 -28.64
N ARG A 234 3.32 1.42 -27.52
CA ARG A 234 2.70 0.30 -26.81
C ARG A 234 2.40 0.72 -25.40
N GLU A 235 1.11 0.84 -25.12
CA GLU A 235 0.62 0.89 -23.76
C GLU A 235 0.85 -0.47 -23.09
N LEU A 236 1.45 -0.45 -21.91
CA LEU A 236 1.65 -1.65 -21.13
C LEU A 236 0.49 -1.78 -20.15
N PRO A 237 -0.40 -2.77 -20.29
CA PRO A 237 -1.29 -3.14 -19.20
C PRO A 237 -0.38 -3.73 -18.13
N MET A 238 -0.07 -2.97 -17.06
CA MET A 238 0.83 -3.51 -16.05
C MET A 238 0.26 -4.84 -15.53
N ARG A 239 1.10 -5.87 -15.42
CA ARG A 239 0.78 -7.04 -14.57
C ARG A 239 1.19 -6.63 -13.16
N GLY A 240 0.22 -6.56 -12.25
CA GLY A 240 0.38 -5.67 -11.10
C GLY A 240 0.23 -4.22 -11.56
N THR A 241 -0.83 -3.99 -12.36
CA THR A 241 -1.68 -2.83 -12.16
C THR A 241 -2.64 -3.16 -11.02
#